data_AF-A0A8J3QFC0-F1
#
_entry.id   AF-A0A8J3QFC0-F1
#
_cell.length_a   1.000
_cell.length_b   1.000
_cell.length_c   1.000
_cell.angle_alpha   90.00
_cell.angle_beta   90.00
_cell.angle_gamma   90.00
#
_symmetry.space_group_name_H-M   'P 1'
#
loop_
_entity.id
_entity.type
_entity.pdbx_description
1 polymer ?
#
loop_
_entity_poly.entity_id
_entity_poly.type
_entity_poly.pdbx_seq_one_letter_code
_entity_poly.pdbx_strand_id
1 'polypeptide(L)'
;MVRQHGWFIQYVSGRMCDRPGCDCGDAEEDELAFAYTIGLFGLNHPELLILGVPPQTASGVLNDLGRRVKAGQALLPGSIITFQQWPHRIVPEQVPNPAEIVLGANGYYRMAPGTSVPVLQLSYDDEQGRFPWQEGYSAPGLQPRPGEFRA
;
A
#
# COMPACT_ATOMS: atom_id res chain seq x y z
N MET A 1 19.25 3.96 -3.29
CA MET A 1 17.83 4.28 -3.03
C MET A 1 17.43 4.03 -1.58
N VAL A 2 17.20 2.79 -1.10
CA VAL A 2 16.89 2.53 0.33
C VAL A 2 18.00 3.07 1.26
N ARG A 3 19.27 2.84 0.91
CA ARG A 3 20.44 3.35 1.65
C ARG A 3 20.57 4.88 1.71
N GLN A 4 19.85 5.62 0.85
CA GLN A 4 19.99 7.09 0.75
C GLN A 4 18.84 7.82 1.45
N HIS A 5 17.61 7.28 1.41
CA HIS A 5 16.43 7.91 2.00
C HIS A 5 15.87 7.17 3.23
N GLY A 6 16.12 5.87 3.35
CA GLY A 6 15.61 4.98 4.41
C GLY A 6 14.61 3.94 3.88
N TRP A 7 13.92 4.22 2.77
CA TRP A 7 12.98 3.31 2.11
C TRP A 7 12.95 3.52 0.59
N PHE A 8 12.25 2.63 -0.11
CA PHE A 8 11.90 2.67 -1.52
C PHE A 8 10.40 2.39 -1.66
N ILE A 9 9.75 2.89 -2.71
CA ILE A 9 8.33 2.64 -2.98
C ILE A 9 8.25 1.80 -4.24
N GLN A 10 7.62 0.64 -4.12
CA GLN A 10 7.28 -0.22 -5.25
C GLN A 10 5.83 0.00 -5.62
N TYR A 11 5.58 0.37 -6.88
CA TYR A 11 4.25 0.46 -7.45
C TYR A 11 4.01 -0.76 -8.35
N VAL A 12 2.87 -1.41 -8.17
CA VAL A 12 2.41 -2.55 -8.96
C VAL A 12 1.07 -2.18 -9.55
N SER A 13 0.99 -2.21 -10.87
CA SER A 13 -0.26 -2.06 -11.61
C SER A 13 -0.29 -3.05 -12.74
N GLY A 14 -1.41 -3.72 -12.94
CA GLY A 14 -1.63 -4.70 -14.00
C GLY A 14 -1.64 -4.17 -15.45
N ARG A 15 -1.08 -2.99 -15.72
CA ARG A 15 -1.32 -2.35 -17.02
C ARG A 15 -0.63 -3.06 -18.19
N MET A 16 -1.47 -3.45 -19.14
CA MET A 16 -1.45 -3.02 -20.55
C MET A 16 -0.06 -2.94 -21.17
N CYS A 17 0.26 -3.95 -21.97
CA CYS A 17 1.29 -3.83 -22.99
C CYS A 17 0.87 -2.76 -24.02
N ASP A 18 1.48 -1.57 -23.97
CA ASP A 18 1.38 -0.54 -25.03
C ASP A 18 2.19 -0.93 -26.30
N ARG A 19 2.43 -2.23 -26.52
CA ARG A 19 3.16 -2.70 -27.69
C ARG A 19 2.17 -2.96 -28.83
N PRO A 20 2.30 -2.29 -29.98
CA PRO A 20 1.48 -2.60 -31.16
C PRO A 20 1.69 -4.07 -31.55
N GLY A 21 0.61 -4.87 -31.54
CA GLY A 21 0.64 -6.28 -31.91
C GLY A 21 0.85 -7.27 -30.76
N CYS A 22 0.71 -6.86 -29.49
CA CYS A 22 0.66 -7.79 -28.38
C CYS A 22 -0.73 -8.44 -28.27
N ASP A 23 -0.79 -9.75 -28.53
CA ASP A 23 -1.96 -10.61 -28.32
C ASP A 23 -2.05 -11.04 -26.85
N CYS A 24 -2.11 -10.04 -25.96
CA CYS A 24 -2.40 -10.28 -24.56
C CYS A 24 -3.90 -10.50 -24.48
N GLY A 25 -4.31 -11.77 -24.34
CA GLY A 25 -5.70 -12.16 -24.16
C GLY A 25 -6.38 -11.33 -23.08
N ASP A 26 -7.70 -11.16 -23.22
CA ASP A 26 -8.58 -10.39 -22.34
C ASP A 26 -8.08 -10.45 -20.90
N ALA A 27 -7.41 -9.39 -20.44
CA ALA A 27 -6.95 -9.30 -19.07
C ALA A 27 -8.20 -9.43 -18.22
N GLU A 28 -8.31 -10.54 -17.49
CA GLU A 28 -9.46 -10.76 -16.62
C GLU A 28 -9.64 -9.54 -15.74
N GLU A 29 -10.90 -9.14 -15.57
CA GLU A 29 -11.33 -8.06 -14.70
C GLU A 29 -10.56 -8.10 -13.35
N ASP A 30 -10.17 -6.93 -12.83
CA ASP A 30 -9.76 -6.71 -11.42
C ASP A 30 -8.28 -6.84 -10.94
N GLU A 31 -7.25 -6.54 -11.74
CA GLU A 31 -5.92 -6.26 -11.14
C GLU A 31 -5.86 -4.83 -10.55
N LEU A 32 -6.30 -4.70 -9.29
CA LEU A 32 -6.21 -3.46 -8.50
C LEU A 32 -4.76 -2.98 -8.40
N ALA A 33 -4.54 -1.71 -8.77
CA ALA A 33 -3.23 -1.10 -8.59
C ALA A 33 -2.94 -0.81 -7.12
N PHE A 34 -1.71 -1.09 -6.70
CA PHE A 34 -1.27 -0.90 -5.33
C PHE A 34 0.19 -0.46 -5.26
N ALA A 35 0.57 0.13 -4.13
CA ALA A 35 1.93 0.54 -3.86
C ALA A 35 2.32 0.17 -2.43
N TYR A 36 3.57 -0.20 -2.23
CA TYR A 36 4.08 -0.49 -0.89
C TYR A 36 5.52 0.00 -0.68
N THR A 37 5.90 0.17 0.58
CA THR A 37 7.26 0.51 0.96
C THR A 37 8.16 -0.71 1.07
N ILE A 38 9.45 -0.50 0.83
CA ILE A 38 10.54 -1.44 1.11
C ILE A 38 11.61 -0.67 1.87
N GLY A 39 11.84 -1.01 3.13
CA GLY A 39 12.87 -0.38 3.96
C GLY A 39 12.39 0.04 5.35
N LEU A 40 11.09 0.27 5.55
CA LEU A 40 10.56 0.69 6.84
C LEU A 40 10.71 -0.41 7.90
N PHE A 41 10.69 -1.67 7.49
CA PHE A 41 10.97 -2.79 8.38
C PHE A 41 12.37 -2.69 9.01
N GLY A 42 13.35 -2.18 8.26
CA GLY A 42 14.70 -1.91 8.76
C GLY A 42 14.78 -0.75 9.75
N LEU A 43 13.73 0.09 9.82
CA LEU A 43 13.55 1.16 10.81
C LEU A 43 12.68 0.71 11.99
N ASN A 44 12.51 -0.60 12.18
CA ASN A 44 11.65 -1.20 13.22
C ASN A 44 10.17 -0.79 13.10
N HIS A 45 9.68 -0.67 11.86
CA HIS A 45 8.30 -0.30 11.54
C HIS A 45 7.72 -1.22 10.45
N PRO A 46 6.44 -1.63 10.50
CA PRO A 46 5.83 -2.37 9.39
C PRO A 46 5.97 -1.67 8.03
N GLU A 47 6.03 -2.43 6.94
CA GLU A 47 5.89 -1.82 5.61
C GLU A 47 4.47 -1.29 5.43
N LEU A 48 4.31 -0.26 4.60
CA LEU A 48 3.03 0.38 4.35
C LEU A 48 2.54 -0.01 2.96
N LEU A 49 1.26 -0.36 2.85
CA LEU A 49 0.56 -0.74 1.62
C LEU A 49 -0.60 0.22 1.38
N ILE A 50 -0.77 0.72 0.17
CA ILE A 50 -1.94 1.52 -0.24
C ILE A 50 -2.46 1.01 -1.58
N LEU A 51 -3.77 0.88 -1.71
CA LEU A 51 -4.46 0.38 -2.91
C LEU A 51 -5.34 1.49 -3.51
N GLY A 52 -5.72 1.35 -4.77
CA GLY A 52 -6.82 2.14 -5.34
C GLY A 52 -6.52 3.63 -5.56
N VAL A 53 -5.26 4.05 -5.49
CA VAL A 53 -4.83 5.43 -5.70
C VAL A 53 -3.83 5.55 -6.86
N PRO A 54 -3.79 6.69 -7.58
CA PRO A 54 -2.78 6.93 -8.61
C PRO A 54 -1.35 6.89 -8.07
N PRO A 55 -0.33 6.58 -8.91
CA PRO A 55 1.07 6.48 -8.49
C PRO A 55 1.59 7.74 -7.78
N GLN A 56 1.15 8.93 -8.22
CA GLN A 56 1.55 10.20 -7.63
C GLN A 56 1.01 10.35 -6.20
N THR A 57 -0.26 9.98 -5.98
CA THR A 57 -0.88 9.98 -4.65
C THR A 57 -0.23 8.95 -3.73
N ALA A 58 -0.03 7.72 -4.22
CA ALA A 58 0.67 6.67 -3.48
C ALA A 58 2.06 7.14 -3.03
N SER A 59 2.86 7.68 -3.96
CA SER A 59 4.19 8.19 -3.66
C SER A 59 4.16 9.33 -2.64
N GLY A 60 3.24 10.28 -2.76
CA GLY A 60 3.08 11.38 -1.82
C GLY A 60 2.76 10.92 -0.40
N VAL A 61 1.75 10.06 -0.26
CA VAL A 61 1.31 9.51 1.03
C VAL A 61 2.42 8.67 1.66
N LEU A 62 2.99 7.71 0.94
CA LEU A 62 4.01 6.80 1.48
C LEU A 62 5.31 7.54 1.84
N ASN A 63 5.70 8.57 1.07
CA ASN A 63 6.86 9.38 1.42
C ASN A 63 6.63 10.31 2.62
N ASP A 64 5.41 10.83 2.80
CA ASP A 64 5.08 11.59 4.00
C ASP A 64 5.12 10.71 5.24
N LEU A 65 4.45 9.55 5.20
CA LEU A 65 4.45 8.59 6.30
C LEU A 65 5.84 8.02 6.58
N GLY A 66 6.62 7.69 5.54
CA GLY A 66 8.00 7.24 5.70
C GLY A 66 8.88 8.28 6.40
N ARG A 67 8.70 9.58 6.10
CA ARG A 67 9.40 10.67 6.82
C ARG A 67 9.00 10.74 8.29
N ARG A 68 7.70 10.58 8.61
CA ARG A 68 7.22 10.54 9.99
C ARG A 68 7.81 9.36 10.76
N VAL A 69 7.83 8.17 10.16
CA VAL A 69 8.45 6.96 10.74
C VAL A 69 9.94 7.18 11.00
N LYS A 70 10.67 7.73 10.03
CA LYS A 70 12.08 8.06 10.19
C LYS A 70 12.34 9.11 11.28
N ALA A 71 11.39 10.00 11.53
CA ALA A 71 11.44 10.96 12.63
C ALA A 71 11.08 10.34 14.01
N GLY A 72 10.77 9.05 14.06
CA GLY A 72 10.47 8.31 15.29
C GLY A 72 8.97 8.13 15.58
N GLN A 73 8.08 8.54 14.67
CA GLN A 73 6.64 8.30 14.85
C GLN A 73 6.30 6.84 14.54
N ALA A 74 5.73 6.13 15.51
CA ALA A 74 5.13 4.82 15.28
C ALA A 74 3.71 4.97 14.73
N LEU A 75 3.42 4.38 13.56
CA LEU A 75 2.05 4.32 13.03
C LEU A 75 1.39 3.07 13.60
N LEU A 76 0.31 3.28 14.36
CA LEU A 76 -0.37 2.19 15.05
C LEU A 76 -1.63 1.76 14.27
N PRO A 77 -1.94 0.45 14.22
CA PRO A 77 -3.21 -0.02 13.68
C PRO A 77 -4.39 0.67 14.36
N GLY A 78 -5.40 1.06 13.58
CA GLY A 78 -6.60 1.74 14.07
C GLY A 78 -6.44 3.22 14.40
N SER A 79 -5.22 3.78 14.35
CA SER A 79 -5.01 5.21 14.57
C SER A 79 -5.42 6.04 13.36
N ILE A 80 -6.07 7.19 13.59
CA ILE A 80 -6.41 8.13 12.52
C ILE A 80 -5.18 8.99 12.20
N ILE A 81 -4.78 9.00 10.94
CA ILE A 81 -3.69 9.81 10.42
C ILE A 81 -4.25 10.86 9.47
N THR A 82 -3.88 12.12 9.71
CA THR A 82 -4.24 13.26 8.87
C THR A 82 -3.02 13.80 8.12
N PHE A 83 -3.29 14.47 7.00
CA PHE A 83 -2.28 15.09 6.15
C PHE A 83 -2.58 16.57 5.97
N GLN A 84 -1.53 17.38 5.79
CA GLN A 84 -1.71 18.81 5.50
C GLN A 84 -2.07 19.06 4.03
N GLN A 85 -1.61 18.19 3.12
CA GLN A 85 -1.73 18.38 1.67
C GLN A 85 -2.65 17.35 1.00
N TRP A 86 -3.31 16.50 1.78
CA TRP A 86 -4.26 15.52 1.28
C TRP A 86 -5.51 15.53 2.17
N PRO A 87 -6.71 15.74 1.61
CA PRO A 87 -7.93 15.98 2.41
C PRO A 87 -8.48 14.71 3.06
N HIS A 88 -7.87 13.55 2.80
CA HIS A 88 -8.29 12.27 3.32
C HIS A 88 -7.58 11.92 4.64
N ARG A 89 -8.26 11.14 5.45
CA ARG A 89 -7.73 10.48 6.64
C ARG A 89 -7.40 9.04 6.31
N ILE A 90 -6.35 8.53 6.93
CA ILE A 90 -5.96 7.12 6.86
C ILE A 90 -6.14 6.45 8.21
N VAL A 91 -6.55 5.18 8.16
CA VAL A 91 -6.43 4.23 9.26
C VAL A 91 -5.52 3.09 8.81
N PRO A 92 -4.37 2.87 9.45
CA PRO A 92 -3.55 1.70 9.22
C PRO A 92 -4.23 0.45 9.76
N GLU A 93 -4.18 -0.65 9.01
CA GLU A 93 -4.78 -1.92 9.38
C GLU A 93 -3.80 -3.07 9.13
N GLN A 94 -3.80 -4.06 10.02
CA GLN A 94 -2.88 -5.19 9.91
C GLN A 94 -3.26 -6.06 8.71
N VAL A 95 -2.27 -6.38 7.89
CA VAL A 95 -2.44 -7.31 6.77
C VAL A 95 -2.13 -8.73 7.23
N PRO A 96 -3.07 -9.68 7.16
CA PRO A 96 -2.85 -11.06 7.61
C PRO A 96 -2.11 -11.93 6.58
N ASN A 97 -2.15 -11.57 5.29
CA ASN A 97 -1.53 -12.30 4.19
C ASN A 97 -0.40 -11.53 3.44
N PRO A 98 0.54 -10.85 4.13
CA PRO A 98 1.53 -10.00 3.47
C PRO A 98 2.51 -10.76 2.57
N ALA A 99 2.69 -12.07 2.79
CA ALA A 99 3.51 -12.94 1.96
C ALA A 99 3.02 -13.02 0.50
N GLU A 100 1.72 -12.81 0.28
CA GLU A 100 1.07 -12.85 -1.04
C GLU A 100 1.09 -11.48 -1.74
N ILE A 101 1.55 -10.42 -1.08
CA ILE A 101 1.40 -9.04 -1.57
C ILE A 101 2.76 -8.36 -1.78
N VAL A 102 3.61 -8.34 -0.74
CA VAL A 102 4.85 -7.53 -0.73
C VAL A 102 6.07 -8.34 -1.16
N LEU A 103 5.98 -9.01 -2.32
CA LEU A 103 7.02 -9.92 -2.83
C LEU A 103 8.40 -9.25 -2.92
N GLY A 104 8.46 -7.99 -3.34
CA GLY A 104 9.69 -7.21 -3.41
C GLY A 104 10.32 -6.95 -2.04
N ALA A 105 9.51 -6.65 -1.02
CA ALA A 105 9.99 -6.45 0.35
C ALA A 105 10.51 -7.77 0.94
N ASN A 106 9.77 -8.86 0.73
CA ASN A 106 10.16 -10.20 1.18
C ASN A 106 11.50 -10.63 0.57
N GLY A 107 11.68 -10.39 -0.74
CA GLY A 107 12.95 -10.63 -1.43
C GLY A 107 14.09 -9.78 -0.89
N TYR A 108 13.85 -8.48 -0.66
CA TYR A 108 14.86 -7.56 -0.10
C TYR A 108 15.35 -8.00 1.29
N TYR A 109 14.45 -8.43 2.16
CA TYR A 109 14.77 -8.92 3.51
C TYR A 109 15.15 -10.41 3.57
N ARG A 110 15.15 -11.11 2.43
CA ARG A 110 15.42 -12.56 2.34
C ARG A 110 14.52 -13.38 3.27
N MET A 111 13.23 -13.05 3.30
CA MET A 111 12.24 -13.82 4.05
C MET A 111 12.14 -15.24 3.50
N ALA A 112 11.89 -16.21 4.39
CA ALA A 112 11.66 -17.59 4.00
C ALA A 112 10.31 -17.73 3.25
N PRO A 113 10.15 -18.74 2.38
CA PRO A 113 8.87 -19.01 1.73
C PRO A 113 7.72 -19.13 2.75
N GLY A 114 6.61 -18.46 2.50
CA GLY A 114 5.45 -18.42 3.40
C GLY A 114 5.60 -17.48 4.61
N THR A 115 6.74 -16.80 4.77
CA THR A 115 6.94 -15.75 5.78
C THR A 115 7.04 -14.38 5.12
N SER A 116 6.80 -13.31 5.88
CA SER A 116 6.82 -11.96 5.34
C SER A 116 7.13 -10.91 6.41
N VAL A 117 7.57 -9.74 5.96
CA VAL A 117 7.62 -8.55 6.81
C VAL A 117 6.20 -8.18 7.26
N PRO A 118 6.01 -7.61 8.47
CA PRO A 118 4.71 -7.08 8.84
C PRO A 118 4.33 -5.92 7.92
N VAL A 119 3.06 -5.85 7.53
CA VAL A 119 2.53 -4.83 6.64
C VAL A 119 1.28 -4.20 7.26
N LEU A 120 1.16 -2.87 7.10
CA LEU A 120 -0.06 -2.12 7.38
C LEU A 120 -0.68 -1.63 6.07
N GLN A 121 -1.91 -2.04 5.81
CA GLN A 121 -2.72 -1.46 4.75
C GLN A 121 -3.26 -0.10 5.21
N LEU A 122 -3.12 0.91 4.37
CA LEU A 122 -3.52 2.27 4.63
C LEU A 122 -4.91 2.52 4.05
N SER A 123 -5.95 2.23 4.84
CA SER A 123 -7.32 2.47 4.40
C SER A 123 -7.70 3.94 4.54
N TYR A 124 -8.15 4.56 3.46
CA TYR A 124 -8.50 5.98 3.41
C TYR A 124 -10.01 6.22 3.28
N ASP A 125 -10.48 7.35 3.80
CA ASP A 125 -11.88 7.76 3.71
C ASP A 125 -12.26 8.33 2.34
N ASP A 126 -13.55 8.41 2.04
CA ASP A 126 -14.09 9.11 0.87
C ASP A 126 -14.22 10.62 1.15
N GLU A 127 -14.69 11.37 0.15
CA GLU A 127 -14.94 12.82 0.28
C GLU A 127 -15.98 13.18 1.35
N GLN A 128 -16.80 12.22 1.80
CA GLN A 128 -17.76 12.40 2.88
C GLN A 128 -17.21 11.91 4.23
N GLY A 129 -15.94 11.52 4.29
CA GLY A 129 -15.27 11.07 5.49
C GLY A 129 -15.67 9.67 5.94
N ARG A 130 -16.16 8.82 5.03
CA ARG A 130 -16.49 7.42 5.32
C ARG A 130 -15.34 6.50 4.93
N PHE A 131 -15.06 5.52 5.77
CA PHE A 131 -14.06 4.47 5.51
C PHE A 131 -14.68 3.24 4.82
N PRO A 132 -13.87 2.32 4.25
CA PRO A 132 -14.36 1.16 3.51
C PRO A 132 -15.34 0.24 4.26
N TRP A 133 -15.27 0.19 5.59
CA TRP A 133 -16.19 -0.60 6.43
C TRP A 133 -17.47 0.13 6.82
N GLN A 134 -17.60 1.40 6.45
CA GLN A 134 -18.77 2.21 6.78
C GLN A 134 -19.79 2.15 5.65
N GLU A 135 -21.06 2.06 6.03
CA GLU A 135 -22.16 2.10 5.07
C GLU A 135 -22.12 3.40 4.25
N GLY A 136 -22.29 3.27 2.93
CA GLY A 136 -22.27 4.39 2.01
C GLY A 136 -20.89 4.83 1.53
N TYR A 137 -19.81 4.09 1.85
CA TYR A 137 -18.49 4.34 1.27
C TYR A 137 -18.54 4.36 -0.27
N SER A 138 -17.93 5.36 -0.90
CA SER A 138 -18.13 5.64 -2.32
C SER A 138 -17.48 4.63 -3.28
N ALA A 139 -16.46 3.89 -2.86
CA ALA A 139 -15.66 3.06 -3.75
C ALA A 139 -15.15 1.75 -3.12
N PRO A 140 -16.02 0.87 -2.60
CA PRO A 140 -15.62 -0.33 -1.86
C PRO A 140 -14.68 -1.26 -2.64
N GLY A 141 -14.84 -1.35 -3.96
CA GLY A 141 -13.98 -2.17 -4.82
C GLY A 141 -12.54 -1.68 -4.94
N LEU A 142 -12.23 -0.42 -4.60
CA LEU A 142 -10.86 0.12 -4.69
C LEU A 142 -10.00 -0.24 -3.48
N GLN A 143 -10.63 -0.60 -2.36
CA GLN A 143 -9.96 -0.87 -1.09
C GLN A 143 -10.57 -2.13 -0.43
N PRO A 144 -10.30 -3.32 -0.99
CA PRO A 144 -10.63 -4.59 -0.31
C PRO A 144 -10.08 -4.61 1.12
N ARG A 145 -10.79 -5.26 2.04
CA ARG A 145 -10.36 -5.30 3.44
C ARG A 145 -9.07 -6.10 3.57
N PRO A 146 -8.21 -5.82 4.57
CA PRO A 146 -7.01 -6.61 4.79
C PRO A 146 -7.32 -8.11 4.88
N GLY A 147 -6.64 -8.91 4.06
CA GLY A 147 -6.88 -10.36 3.94
C GLY A 147 -7.73 -10.78 2.73
N GLU A 148 -8.45 -9.85 2.11
CA GLU A 148 -9.25 -10.13 0.90
C GLU A 148 -8.43 -9.93 -0.38
N PHE A 149 -7.44 -9.02 -0.35
CA PHE A 149 -6.56 -8.74 -1.48
C PHE A 149 -5.41 -9.73 -1.62
N ARG A 150 -5.09 -10.11 -2.86
CA ARG A 150 -3.92 -10.89 -3.27
C ARG A 150 -3.30 -10.26 -4.51
N ALA A 151 -1.97 -10.30 -4.62
CA ALA A 151 -1.22 -9.74 -5.74
C ALA A 151 -0.63 -10.82 -6.66
#